data_AF-A0A372RIA5-F1
#
_entry.id   AF-A0A372RIA5-F1
#
_cell.length_a   1.000
_cell.length_b   1.000
_cell.length_c   1.000
_cell.angle_alpha   90.00
_cell.angle_beta   90.00
_cell.angle_gamma   90.00
#
_symmetry.space_group_name_H-M   'P 1'
#
loop_
_entity.id
_entity.type
_entity.pdbx_description
1 polymer ?
#
loop_
_entity_poly.entity_id
_entity_poly.type
_entity_poly.pdbx_seq_one_letter_code
_entity_poly.pdbx_strand_id
1 'polypeptide(L)'
;MSKFSLVYSHGSHSSICGYCGSNFGSSKFAITATSLNCKDYQDLVDRGWRRSSGGYIYKPHMKKSCCPQYTIRLDANKFNVSKSQRKLINRFNRYIEGTYDPSNKDGDDEGDGKSKDNSQQNKSKKDTRASSGFDLAKIINEAEDRQDWKHHLRIVFEKSSFSREKYELYYKYQINIHNEDPSEVTEVGFRRFLVNSPLQFESINNPNTPGYGSFHQCYYLDNKLIAVAVLDVLPKCISSVYFLYDPDYNFLQIGKYSALREIVMAQELYNAGLQDLHWYYMGYYIHTCQKMKYKGQYKPSDLLDPVCIEFIFYCFINIKIFYIKIIFNFS
;
A
#
# COMPACT_ATOMS: atom_id res chain seq x y z
N MET A 1 -21.51 -18.41 -15.81
CA MET A 1 -22.59 -17.45 -15.56
C MET A 1 -21.96 -16.13 -15.16
N SER A 2 -22.18 -15.04 -15.90
CA SER A 2 -21.73 -13.71 -15.45
C SER A 2 -22.49 -13.37 -14.18
N LYS A 3 -21.79 -13.33 -13.06
CA LYS A 3 -22.39 -12.88 -11.81
C LYS A 3 -22.53 -11.36 -11.91
N PHE A 4 -23.71 -10.83 -11.63
CA PHE A 4 -23.94 -9.39 -11.67
C PHE A 4 -23.40 -8.74 -10.39
N SER A 5 -22.96 -7.50 -10.51
CA SER A 5 -22.70 -6.65 -9.35
C SER A 5 -24.02 -6.12 -8.79
N LEU A 6 -24.25 -6.32 -7.49
CA LEU A 6 -25.47 -5.93 -6.78
C LEU A 6 -25.12 -4.86 -5.75
N VAL A 7 -25.66 -3.66 -5.95
CA VAL A 7 -25.36 -2.48 -5.13
C VAL A 7 -26.64 -1.76 -4.70
N TYR A 8 -26.60 -1.21 -3.50
CA TYR A 8 -27.65 -0.36 -2.92
C TYR A 8 -27.06 1.01 -2.61
N SER A 9 -27.72 2.08 -3.05
CA SER A 9 -27.27 3.44 -2.79
C SER A 9 -27.78 3.93 -1.43
N HIS A 10 -26.88 4.52 -0.63
CA HIS A 10 -27.24 5.23 0.60
C HIS A 10 -27.30 6.75 0.41
N GLY A 11 -26.73 7.25 -0.69
CA GLY A 11 -26.67 8.69 -0.98
C GLY A 11 -25.48 9.36 -0.30
N SER A 12 -25.60 10.67 -0.05
CA SER A 12 -24.54 11.48 0.56
C SER A 12 -24.66 11.53 2.08
N HIS A 13 -23.52 11.36 2.75
CA HIS A 13 -23.40 11.47 4.20
C HIS A 13 -22.27 12.41 4.56
N SER A 14 -22.45 13.14 5.66
CA SER A 14 -21.42 13.98 6.26
C SER A 14 -21.13 13.51 7.68
N SER A 15 -19.86 13.57 8.06
CA SER A 15 -19.38 13.19 9.39
C SER A 15 -18.29 14.15 9.85
N ILE A 16 -17.90 14.04 11.12
CA ILE A 16 -16.67 14.68 11.61
C ILE A 16 -15.49 14.17 10.77
N CYS A 17 -14.57 15.07 10.43
CA CYS A 17 -13.40 14.69 9.65
C CYS A 17 -12.35 14.02 10.55
N GLY A 18 -12.06 12.75 10.29
CA GLY A 18 -11.02 12.00 11.01
C GLY A 18 -9.58 12.44 10.74
N TYR A 19 -9.35 13.43 9.87
CA TYR A 19 -8.01 13.94 9.54
C TYR A 19 -7.69 15.29 10.19
N CYS A 20 -8.62 16.25 10.04
CA CYS A 20 -8.42 17.63 10.49
C CYS A 20 -9.14 17.94 11.81
N GLY A 21 -10.12 17.12 12.22
CA GLY A 21 -10.98 17.38 13.38
C GLY A 21 -11.89 18.61 13.26
N SER A 22 -11.86 19.32 12.13
CA SER A 22 -12.62 20.58 11.96
C SER A 22 -14.13 20.36 11.90
N ASN A 23 -14.87 21.39 12.30
CA ASN A 23 -16.34 21.44 12.26
C ASN A 23 -16.93 21.44 10.84
N PHE A 24 -16.12 21.74 9.80
CA PHE A 24 -16.57 21.63 8.40
C PHE A 24 -16.81 20.17 7.99
N GLY A 25 -16.19 19.22 8.69
CA GLY A 25 -16.42 17.79 8.50
C GLY A 25 -15.88 17.22 7.19
N SER A 26 -16.33 16.01 6.89
CA SER A 26 -16.04 15.25 5.68
C SER A 26 -17.35 14.76 5.08
N SER A 27 -17.50 14.91 3.77
CA SER A 27 -18.70 14.48 3.04
C SER A 27 -18.35 13.44 1.98
N LYS A 28 -19.20 12.43 1.80
CA LYS A 28 -19.00 11.33 0.85
C LYS A 28 -20.33 10.83 0.31
N PHE A 29 -20.31 10.31 -0.91
CA PHE A 29 -21.40 9.49 -1.44
C PHE A 29 -21.09 8.02 -1.19
N ALA A 30 -22.07 7.22 -0.80
CA ALA A 30 -21.86 5.82 -0.45
C ALA A 30 -22.87 4.88 -1.09
N ILE A 31 -22.38 3.69 -1.40
CA ILE A 31 -23.15 2.52 -1.83
C ILE A 31 -22.72 1.31 -0.98
N THR A 32 -23.57 0.32 -0.84
CA THR A 32 -23.19 -1.00 -0.30
C THR A 32 -23.31 -2.02 -1.42
N ALA A 33 -22.24 -2.76 -1.66
CA ALA A 33 -22.25 -3.93 -2.53
C ALA A 33 -22.45 -5.20 -1.70
N THR A 34 -23.42 -6.04 -2.08
CA THR A 34 -23.54 -7.41 -1.56
C THR A 34 -22.73 -8.40 -2.39
N SER A 35 -22.50 -8.06 -3.66
CA SER A 35 -21.71 -8.82 -4.62
C SER A 35 -21.14 -7.86 -5.65
N LEU A 36 -19.86 -7.98 -5.98
CA LEU A 36 -19.17 -7.04 -6.87
C LEU A 36 -18.12 -7.78 -7.71
N ASN A 37 -18.19 -7.61 -9.02
CA ASN A 37 -17.16 -8.15 -9.93
C ASN A 37 -15.87 -7.33 -9.80
N CYS A 38 -14.72 -7.98 -9.99
CA CYS A 38 -13.43 -7.30 -9.89
C CYS A 38 -13.26 -6.26 -11.00
N LYS A 39 -13.81 -6.52 -12.19
CA LYS A 39 -13.82 -5.55 -13.29
C LYS A 39 -14.68 -4.31 -12.97
N ASP A 40 -15.88 -4.50 -12.43
CA ASP A 40 -16.75 -3.37 -12.08
C ASP A 40 -16.12 -2.53 -10.96
N TYR A 41 -15.46 -3.18 -10.00
CA TYR A 41 -14.73 -2.47 -8.96
C TYR A 41 -13.49 -1.75 -9.48
N GLN A 42 -12.77 -2.31 -10.47
CA GLN A 42 -11.69 -1.59 -11.17
C GLN A 42 -12.21 -0.27 -11.75
N ASP A 43 -13.35 -0.32 -12.45
CA ASP A 43 -13.96 0.87 -13.06
C ASP A 43 -14.38 1.91 -11.99
N LEU A 44 -14.81 1.46 -10.80
CA LEU A 44 -15.09 2.33 -9.65
C LEU A 44 -13.82 2.96 -9.06
N VAL A 45 -12.78 2.16 -8.83
CA VAL A 45 -11.46 2.59 -8.30
C VAL A 45 -10.81 3.63 -9.21
N ASP A 46 -10.87 3.42 -10.52
CA ASP A 46 -10.34 4.35 -11.53
C ASP A 46 -11.08 5.70 -11.50
N ARG A 47 -12.32 5.73 -11.00
CA ARG A 47 -13.16 6.93 -10.84
C ARG A 47 -13.16 7.51 -9.43
N GLY A 48 -12.27 7.04 -8.57
CA GLY A 48 -12.06 7.57 -7.22
C GLY A 48 -13.00 7.03 -6.15
N TRP A 49 -13.62 5.88 -6.38
CA TRP A 49 -14.33 5.14 -5.34
C TRP A 49 -13.38 4.21 -4.58
N ARG A 50 -13.71 3.94 -3.32
CA ARG A 50 -12.98 2.98 -2.47
C ARG A 50 -13.94 2.15 -1.66
N ARG A 51 -13.66 0.86 -1.51
CA ARG A 51 -14.34 0.02 -0.54
C ARG A 51 -13.73 0.17 0.86
N SER A 52 -14.56 -0.04 1.87
CA SER A 52 -14.19 -0.24 3.27
C SER A 52 -14.94 -1.46 3.82
N SER A 53 -15.23 -1.48 5.12
CA SER A 53 -15.93 -2.56 5.82
C SER A 53 -17.20 -3.05 5.13
N GLY A 54 -17.39 -4.37 5.11
CA GLY A 54 -18.69 -5.01 4.96
C GLY A 54 -19.44 -4.64 3.68
N GLY A 55 -18.72 -4.43 2.57
CA GLY A 55 -19.31 -4.06 1.28
C GLY A 55 -19.60 -2.57 1.12
N TYR A 56 -19.29 -1.73 2.10
CA TYR A 56 -19.44 -0.27 1.98
C TYR A 56 -18.40 0.27 0.99
N ILE A 57 -18.86 1.04 0.00
CA ILE A 57 -18.02 1.67 -1.03
C ILE A 57 -18.40 3.14 -1.10
N TYR A 58 -17.40 4.02 -1.13
CA TYR A 58 -17.63 5.45 -1.04
C TYR A 58 -16.71 6.26 -1.94
N LYS A 59 -17.20 7.44 -2.30
CA LYS A 59 -16.46 8.48 -3.02
C LYS A 59 -16.55 9.79 -2.24
N PRO A 60 -15.42 10.34 -1.75
CA PRO A 60 -15.38 11.62 -1.07
C PRO A 60 -15.86 12.77 -1.95
N HIS A 61 -16.57 13.72 -1.35
CA HIS A 61 -17.00 14.92 -2.02
C HIS A 61 -15.99 16.05 -1.79
N MET A 62 -15.13 16.30 -2.78
CA MET A 62 -13.94 17.16 -2.62
C MET A 62 -14.28 18.60 -2.19
N LYS A 63 -15.32 19.21 -2.79
CA LYS A 63 -15.75 20.58 -2.45
C LYS A 63 -16.44 20.71 -1.07
N LYS A 64 -16.92 19.61 -0.50
CA LYS A 64 -17.71 19.59 0.74
C LYS A 64 -16.94 18.96 1.92
N SER A 65 -15.64 18.73 1.76
CA SER A 65 -14.80 18.12 2.80
C SER A 65 -13.63 19.03 3.13
N CYS A 66 -13.27 19.17 4.42
CA CYS A 66 -12.13 20.02 4.85
C CYS A 66 -10.80 19.51 4.26
N CYS A 67 -10.72 18.20 4.03
CA CYS A 67 -9.56 17.48 3.56
C CYS A 67 -9.89 16.75 2.26
N PRO A 68 -9.58 17.35 1.10
CA PRO A 68 -9.76 16.70 -0.19
C PRO A 68 -8.92 15.42 -0.29
N GLN A 69 -9.57 14.32 -0.67
CA GLN A 69 -9.00 12.97 -0.72
C GLN A 69 -8.76 12.56 -2.17
N TYR A 70 -7.59 12.88 -2.71
CA TYR A 70 -7.26 12.53 -4.10
C TYR A 70 -6.86 11.06 -4.20
N THR A 71 -7.39 10.33 -5.17
CA THR A 71 -6.89 8.98 -5.46
C THR A 71 -5.47 9.10 -6.01
N ILE A 72 -4.53 8.37 -5.40
CA ILE A 72 -3.13 8.31 -5.84
C ILE A 72 -2.79 6.90 -6.32
N ARG A 73 -2.11 6.80 -7.45
CA ARG A 73 -1.58 5.55 -8.00
C ARG A 73 -0.19 5.76 -8.61
N LEU A 74 0.49 4.67 -8.92
CA LEU A 74 1.69 4.69 -9.73
C LEU A 74 1.77 3.47 -10.65
N ASP A 75 2.51 3.61 -11.74
CA ASP A 75 2.88 2.50 -12.62
C ASP A 75 4.09 1.78 -12.01
N ALA A 76 3.89 0.54 -11.57
CA ALA A 76 4.90 -0.27 -10.91
C ALA A 76 6.11 -0.53 -11.82
N ASN A 77 5.89 -0.69 -13.12
CA ASN A 77 6.95 -0.96 -14.09
C ASN A 77 7.81 0.29 -14.40
N LYS A 78 7.31 1.49 -14.04
CA LYS A 78 8.04 2.76 -14.18
C LYS A 78 8.55 3.31 -12.84
N PHE A 79 8.33 2.58 -11.74
CA PHE A 79 8.66 3.05 -10.41
C PHE A 79 10.17 3.26 -10.24
N ASN A 80 10.54 4.43 -9.70
CA ASN A 80 11.93 4.81 -9.44
C ASN A 80 12.19 4.87 -7.95
N VAL A 81 12.98 3.93 -7.45
CA VAL A 81 13.36 3.87 -6.04
C VAL A 81 14.23 5.09 -5.68
N SER A 82 13.80 5.86 -4.69
CA SER A 82 14.55 7.00 -4.16
C SER A 82 15.66 6.58 -3.19
N LYS A 83 16.61 7.48 -2.91
CA LYS A 83 17.69 7.23 -1.93
C LYS A 83 17.13 6.91 -0.53
N SER A 84 16.06 7.56 -0.09
CA SER A 84 15.45 7.30 1.23
C SER A 84 14.75 5.95 1.28
N GLN A 85 14.10 5.53 0.19
CA GLN A 85 13.52 4.19 0.08
C GLN A 85 14.60 3.11 0.06
N ARG A 86 15.73 3.33 -0.63
CA ARG A 86 16.89 2.42 -0.57
C ARG A 86 17.42 2.26 0.86
N LYS A 87 17.63 3.37 1.57
CA LYS A 87 18.05 3.34 2.98
C LYS A 87 17.07 2.56 3.86
N LEU A 88 15.77 2.71 3.60
CA LEU A 88 14.73 1.95 4.31
C LEU A 88 14.86 0.44 4.08
N ILE A 89 14.96 0.00 2.81
CA ILE A 89 15.10 -1.43 2.47
C ILE A 89 16.39 -1.99 3.08
N ASN A 90 17.51 -1.28 2.94
CA ASN A 90 18.79 -1.75 3.48
C ASN A 90 18.76 -1.88 5.00
N ARG A 91 18.13 -0.94 5.73
CA ARG A 91 17.94 -1.06 7.18
C ARG A 91 17.08 -2.26 7.54
N PHE A 92 16.01 -2.51 6.78
CA PHE A 92 15.17 -3.69 6.97
C PHE A 92 16.00 -4.96 6.78
N ASN A 93 16.72 -5.10 5.67
CA ASN A 93 17.57 -6.27 5.40
C ASN A 93 18.66 -6.45 6.46
N ARG A 94 19.33 -5.38 6.89
CA ARG A 94 20.32 -5.43 7.99
C ARG A 94 19.73 -5.88 9.31
N TYR A 95 18.48 -5.53 9.60
CA TYR A 95 17.80 -6.04 10.78
C TYR A 95 17.60 -7.55 10.67
N ILE A 96 17.12 -8.04 9.52
CA ILE A 96 16.92 -9.48 9.30
C ILE A 96 18.26 -10.24 9.36
N GLU A 97 19.30 -9.70 8.72
CA GLU A 97 20.67 -10.21 8.76
C GLU A 97 21.24 -10.26 10.20
N GLY A 98 20.79 -9.35 11.07
CA GLY A 98 21.28 -9.20 12.45
C GLY A 98 22.41 -8.19 12.62
N THR A 99 22.70 -7.38 11.59
CA THR A 99 23.74 -6.34 11.60
C THR A 99 23.20 -4.94 11.96
N TYR A 100 21.91 -4.82 12.22
CA TYR A 100 21.26 -3.62 12.77
C TYR A 100 20.54 -3.97 14.07
N ASP A 101 20.85 -3.23 15.13
CA ASP A 101 20.21 -3.36 16.45
C ASP A 101 19.47 -2.05 16.77
N PRO A 102 18.13 -2.08 16.90
CA PRO A 102 17.34 -0.89 17.20
C PRO A 102 17.57 -0.33 18.61
N SER A 103 18.20 -1.08 19.52
CA SER A 103 18.57 -0.58 20.85
C SER A 103 19.77 0.37 20.83
N ASN A 104 20.57 0.33 19.77
CA ASN A 104 21.79 1.12 19.64
C ASN A 104 21.49 2.45 18.92
N LYS A 105 21.33 3.53 19.69
CA LYS A 105 20.92 4.86 19.21
C LYS A 105 21.90 5.53 18.24
N ASP A 106 23.14 5.04 18.17
CA ASP A 106 24.19 5.60 17.31
C ASP A 106 24.12 5.11 15.85
N GLY A 107 23.18 4.20 15.53
CA GLY A 107 23.10 3.54 14.21
C GLY A 107 22.15 4.15 13.18
N ASP A 108 21.41 5.21 13.52
CA ASP A 108 20.38 5.77 12.63
C ASP A 108 20.94 6.67 11.50
N ASP A 109 22.22 7.03 11.58
CA ASP A 109 22.89 7.90 10.61
C ASP A 109 24.30 7.39 10.30
N GLU A 110 24.43 6.31 9.50
CA GLU A 110 25.59 6.07 8.64
C GLU A 110 25.45 4.78 7.81
N GLY A 111 25.87 4.83 6.55
CA GLY A 111 26.16 3.64 5.74
C GLY A 111 25.36 3.51 4.44
N ASP A 112 25.73 4.29 3.42
CA ASP A 112 25.66 3.80 2.05
C ASP A 112 26.50 2.51 2.00
N GLY A 113 25.88 1.38 1.67
CA GLY A 113 26.51 0.06 1.74
C GLY A 113 27.69 -0.04 0.78
N LYS A 114 28.90 0.25 1.26
CA LYS A 114 30.12 -0.35 0.73
C LYS A 114 30.35 -1.63 1.48
N SER A 115 30.10 -2.76 0.83
CA SER A 115 30.62 -4.05 1.25
C SER A 115 32.13 -3.93 1.48
N LYS A 116 32.57 -4.20 2.71
CA LYS A 116 33.99 -4.39 3.03
C LYS A 116 34.38 -5.76 2.50
N ASP A 117 34.94 -5.78 1.30
CA ASP A 117 35.71 -6.93 0.82
C ASP A 117 37.18 -6.65 1.14
N ASN A 118 37.71 -7.39 2.13
CA ASN A 118 39.12 -7.36 2.48
C ASN A 118 39.82 -8.46 1.66
N SER A 119 40.32 -8.10 0.49
CA SER A 119 41.47 -8.77 -0.09
C SER A 119 42.33 -7.78 -0.87
N GLN A 120 43.54 -7.57 -0.35
CA GLN A 120 44.62 -6.88 -1.05
C GLN A 120 45.00 -7.71 -2.28
N GLN A 121 44.88 -7.14 -3.48
CA GLN A 121 45.97 -7.00 -4.46
C GLN A 121 45.42 -6.60 -5.85
N ASN A 122 46.26 -5.85 -6.57
CA ASN A 122 46.24 -5.55 -8.01
C ASN A 122 45.46 -4.31 -8.49
N LYS A 123 46.21 -3.22 -8.49
CA LYS A 123 46.10 -2.07 -9.41
C LYS A 123 46.19 -2.55 -10.87
N SER A 124 45.08 -2.53 -11.60
CA SER A 124 44.98 -2.19 -13.04
C SER A 124 43.62 -2.64 -13.59
N LYS A 125 42.73 -1.66 -13.84
CA LYS A 125 41.59 -1.65 -14.78
C LYS A 125 40.62 -0.56 -14.32
N LYS A 126 41.03 0.69 -14.58
CA LYS A 126 40.11 1.82 -14.70
C LYS A 126 39.49 1.65 -16.10
N ASP A 127 38.18 1.89 -16.19
CA ASP A 127 37.32 1.76 -17.39
C ASP A 127 36.59 0.41 -17.53
N THR A 128 35.45 0.28 -16.81
CA THR A 128 34.23 -0.52 -17.14
C THR A 128 33.25 -0.61 -15.94
N ARG A 129 32.99 0.47 -15.20
CA ARG A 129 31.85 0.54 -14.26
C ARG A 129 30.82 1.56 -14.75
N ALA A 130 30.14 1.20 -15.82
CA ALA A 130 28.89 1.79 -16.24
C ALA A 130 27.76 0.77 -15.98
N SER A 131 26.75 1.19 -15.21
CA SER A 131 25.40 0.59 -15.12
C SER A 131 25.25 -0.85 -14.62
N SER A 132 25.37 -1.09 -13.31
CA SER A 132 24.56 -2.13 -12.65
C SER A 132 23.37 -1.44 -11.96
N GLY A 133 22.20 -1.49 -12.56
CA GLY A 133 20.98 -0.85 -12.04
C GLY A 133 20.61 -1.37 -10.64
N PHE A 134 20.00 -0.52 -9.82
CA PHE A 134 19.42 -0.95 -8.55
C PHE A 134 18.20 -1.83 -8.84
N ASP A 135 18.32 -3.14 -8.64
CA ASP A 135 17.22 -4.08 -8.80
C ASP A 135 16.39 -4.13 -7.51
N LEU A 136 15.23 -3.47 -7.55
CA LEU A 136 14.32 -3.39 -6.41
C LEU A 136 13.78 -4.76 -6.01
N ALA A 137 13.40 -5.58 -6.98
CA ALA A 137 12.77 -6.88 -6.72
C ALA A 137 13.76 -7.80 -6.03
N LYS A 138 14.99 -7.86 -6.55
CA LYS A 138 16.07 -8.63 -5.93
C LYS A 138 16.30 -8.23 -4.48
N ILE A 139 16.50 -6.95 -4.19
CA ILE A 139 16.88 -6.49 -2.84
C ILE A 139 15.72 -6.64 -1.85
N ILE A 140 14.47 -6.49 -2.29
CA ILE A 140 13.32 -6.74 -1.42
C ILE A 140 13.15 -8.23 -1.10
N ASN A 141 13.35 -9.09 -2.09
CA ASN A 141 13.19 -10.53 -1.93
C ASN A 141 14.34 -11.18 -1.16
N GLU A 142 15.53 -10.55 -1.11
CA GLU A 142 16.68 -11.01 -0.31
C GLU A 142 16.33 -11.32 1.15
N ALA A 143 15.45 -10.53 1.78
CA ALA A 143 15.04 -10.76 3.17
C ALA A 143 14.24 -12.05 3.39
N GLU A 144 13.54 -12.52 2.36
CA GLU A 144 12.76 -13.76 2.38
C GLU A 144 13.58 -14.96 1.88
N ASP A 145 14.45 -14.74 0.89
CA ASP A 145 15.25 -15.79 0.25
C ASP A 145 16.40 -16.32 1.13
N ARG A 146 16.92 -15.49 2.04
CA ARG A 146 18.13 -15.81 2.84
C ARG A 146 17.78 -16.52 4.14
N GLN A 147 18.09 -17.81 4.20
CA GLN A 147 17.89 -18.64 5.39
C GLN A 147 19.06 -18.58 6.39
N ASP A 148 20.22 -18.09 5.98
CA ASP A 148 21.43 -17.97 6.80
C ASP A 148 21.48 -16.70 7.66
N TRP A 149 20.47 -15.83 7.54
CA TRP A 149 20.34 -14.61 8.33
C TRP A 149 19.80 -14.88 9.74
N LYS A 150 20.10 -13.95 10.66
CA LYS A 150 19.74 -14.08 12.09
C LYS A 150 18.24 -14.27 12.31
N HIS A 151 17.43 -13.52 11.56
CA HIS A 151 15.98 -13.58 11.61
C HIS A 151 15.43 -14.12 10.29
N HIS A 152 14.23 -14.69 10.30
CA HIS A 152 13.58 -15.28 9.13
C HIS A 152 12.29 -14.54 8.80
N LEU A 153 12.28 -13.81 7.67
CA LEU A 153 11.07 -13.24 7.11
C LEU A 153 10.37 -14.26 6.21
N ARG A 154 9.06 -14.43 6.38
CA ARG A 154 8.20 -15.21 5.49
C ARG A 154 6.96 -14.39 5.15
N ILE A 155 6.69 -14.19 3.86
CA ILE A 155 5.52 -13.46 3.38
C ILE A 155 4.53 -14.46 2.79
N VAL A 156 3.34 -14.56 3.38
CA VAL A 156 2.28 -15.43 2.88
C VAL A 156 1.20 -14.60 2.22
N PHE A 157 0.99 -14.83 0.93
CA PHE A 157 -0.10 -14.24 0.18
C PHE A 157 -1.26 -15.23 0.05
N GLU A 158 -2.41 -14.91 0.64
CA GLU A 158 -3.56 -15.79 0.67
C GLU A 158 -4.88 -15.03 0.55
N LYS A 159 -5.97 -15.73 0.22
CA LYS A 159 -7.31 -15.13 0.18
C LYS A 159 -7.65 -14.54 1.55
N SER A 160 -8.36 -13.41 1.55
CA SER A 160 -8.83 -12.78 2.78
C SER A 160 -9.59 -13.81 3.63
N SER A 161 -9.05 -14.07 4.81
CA SER A 161 -9.51 -15.11 5.73
C SER A 161 -9.33 -14.64 7.16
N PHE A 162 -10.19 -15.15 8.03
CA PHE A 162 -10.03 -14.97 9.46
C PHE A 162 -8.99 -15.94 10.02
N SER A 163 -8.10 -15.44 10.88
CA SER A 163 -7.40 -16.26 11.85
C SER A 163 -7.35 -15.52 13.19
N ARG A 164 -7.20 -16.28 14.27
CA ARG A 164 -7.10 -15.70 15.61
C ARG A 164 -5.88 -14.77 15.74
N GLU A 165 -4.75 -15.19 15.19
CA GLU A 165 -3.50 -14.42 15.16
C GLU A 165 -3.66 -13.06 14.46
N LYS A 166 -4.35 -13.00 13.31
CA LYS A 166 -4.61 -11.73 12.61
C LYS A 166 -5.50 -10.79 13.43
N TYR A 167 -6.48 -11.36 14.13
CA TYR A 167 -7.36 -10.59 15.01
C TYR A 167 -6.59 -10.02 16.21
N GLU A 168 -5.71 -10.80 16.84
CA GLU A 168 -4.90 -10.34 17.97
C GLU A 168 -3.94 -9.22 17.55
N LEU A 169 -3.35 -9.33 16.36
CA LEU A 169 -2.54 -8.26 15.78
C LEU A 169 -3.38 -7.00 15.50
N TYR A 170 -4.57 -7.16 14.90
CA TYR A 170 -5.50 -6.05 14.68
C TYR A 170 -5.89 -5.37 16.00
N TYR A 171 -6.20 -6.16 17.04
CA TYR A 171 -6.56 -5.67 18.36
C TYR A 171 -5.43 -4.84 18.99
N LYS A 172 -4.20 -5.38 18.99
CA LYS A 172 -3.01 -4.66 19.45
C LYS A 172 -2.82 -3.36 18.67
N TYR A 173 -2.96 -3.40 17.34
CA TYR A 173 -2.79 -2.23 16.48
C TYR A 173 -3.83 -1.14 16.76
N GLN A 174 -5.11 -1.48 16.88
CA GLN A 174 -6.17 -0.50 17.11
C GLN A 174 -6.00 0.24 18.44
N ILE A 175 -5.69 -0.48 19.50
CA ILE A 175 -5.52 0.13 20.83
C ILE A 175 -4.28 1.03 20.87
N ASN A 176 -3.15 0.59 20.30
CA ASN A 176 -1.88 1.32 20.45
C ASN A 176 -1.68 2.44 19.41
N ILE A 177 -2.24 2.30 18.21
CA ILE A 177 -2.04 3.26 17.11
C ILE A 177 -3.26 4.18 16.92
N HIS A 178 -4.46 3.65 17.13
CA HIS A 178 -5.71 4.40 16.96
C HIS A 178 -6.35 4.83 18.29
N ASN A 179 -5.85 4.35 19.44
CA ASN A 179 -6.42 4.61 20.76
C ASN A 179 -7.92 4.25 20.83
N GLU A 180 -8.32 3.18 20.12
CA GLU A 180 -9.70 2.68 20.20
C GLU A 180 -9.97 2.06 21.58
N ASP A 181 -11.22 2.19 22.04
CA ASP A 181 -11.67 1.53 23.26
C ASP A 181 -11.61 0.00 23.06
N PRO A 182 -10.92 -0.76 23.95
CA PRO A 182 -10.84 -2.22 23.87
C PRO A 182 -12.18 -2.94 23.66
N SER A 183 -13.29 -2.39 24.19
CA SER A 183 -14.63 -2.97 24.05
C SER A 183 -15.22 -2.82 22.65
N GLU A 184 -14.76 -1.84 21.87
CA GLU A 184 -15.19 -1.58 20.49
C GLU A 184 -14.41 -2.46 19.48
N VAL A 185 -13.24 -2.97 19.88
CA VAL A 185 -12.37 -3.77 19.02
C VAL A 185 -12.77 -5.25 19.09
N THR A 186 -13.79 -5.61 18.30
CA THR A 186 -14.40 -6.95 18.33
C THR A 186 -13.99 -7.83 17.14
N GLU A 187 -14.05 -9.15 17.31
CA GLU A 187 -13.83 -10.12 16.23
C GLU A 187 -14.82 -9.92 15.07
N VAL A 188 -16.09 -9.66 15.39
CA VAL A 188 -17.12 -9.38 14.39
C VAL A 188 -16.78 -8.13 13.59
N GLY A 189 -16.31 -7.07 14.27
CA GLY A 189 -15.82 -5.86 13.65
C GLY A 189 -14.64 -6.13 12.70
N PHE A 190 -13.66 -6.91 13.16
CA PHE A 190 -12.51 -7.34 12.35
C PHE A 190 -12.93 -8.12 11.10
N ARG A 191 -13.80 -9.14 11.25
CA ARG A 191 -14.31 -9.92 10.12
C ARG A 191 -15.02 -9.04 9.12
N ARG A 192 -15.92 -8.17 9.59
CA ARG A 192 -16.64 -7.23 8.73
C ARG A 192 -15.69 -6.27 8.02
N PHE A 193 -14.64 -5.78 8.69
CA PHE A 193 -13.78 -4.74 8.14
C PHE A 193 -12.72 -5.27 7.18
N LEU A 194 -12.06 -6.36 7.54
CA LEU A 194 -10.84 -6.81 6.86
C LEU A 194 -10.99 -8.17 6.18
N VAL A 195 -11.94 -9.02 6.59
CA VAL A 195 -12.11 -10.36 6.01
C VAL A 195 -13.20 -10.38 4.94
N ASN A 196 -14.39 -9.86 5.27
CA ASN A 196 -15.56 -9.92 4.43
C ASN A 196 -15.45 -8.88 3.31
N SER A 197 -15.35 -9.37 2.07
CA SER A 197 -15.29 -8.53 0.87
C SER A 197 -16.49 -8.80 -0.03
N PRO A 198 -17.08 -7.76 -0.65
CA PRO A 198 -18.09 -7.97 -1.69
C PRO A 198 -17.47 -8.46 -3.00
N LEU A 199 -16.13 -8.40 -3.14
CA LEU A 199 -15.45 -8.82 -4.35
C LEU A 199 -15.57 -10.32 -4.55
N GLN A 200 -16.11 -10.69 -5.70
CA GLN A 200 -16.16 -12.06 -6.10
C GLN A 200 -14.77 -12.52 -6.55
N PHE A 201 -14.33 -13.66 -6.02
CA PHE A 201 -13.08 -14.26 -6.45
C PHE A 201 -13.21 -14.78 -7.88
N GLU A 202 -12.26 -14.39 -8.73
CA GLU A 202 -12.16 -14.81 -10.13
C GLU A 202 -10.84 -15.56 -10.31
N SER A 203 -10.90 -16.88 -10.51
CA SER A 203 -9.72 -17.67 -10.85
C SER A 203 -9.28 -17.39 -12.28
N ILE A 204 -7.98 -17.24 -12.49
CA ILE A 204 -7.37 -17.11 -13.81
C ILE A 204 -6.75 -18.46 -14.16
N ASN A 205 -6.83 -18.86 -15.44
CA ASN A 205 -6.21 -20.09 -15.94
C ASN A 205 -4.68 -19.92 -16.08
N ASN A 206 -4.02 -19.52 -15.01
CA ASN A 206 -2.59 -19.34 -14.90
C ASN A 206 -2.16 -19.65 -13.45
N PRO A 207 -1.45 -20.76 -13.21
CA PRO A 207 -1.08 -21.20 -11.86
C PRO A 207 -0.08 -20.24 -11.18
N ASN A 208 0.60 -19.39 -11.94
CA ASN A 208 1.55 -18.41 -11.40
C ASN A 208 0.85 -17.12 -10.92
N THR A 209 -0.47 -17.06 -10.97
CA THR A 209 -1.26 -15.88 -10.59
C THR A 209 -2.33 -16.25 -9.57
N PRO A 210 -2.63 -15.37 -8.60
CA PRO A 210 -3.58 -15.68 -7.54
C PRO A 210 -5.05 -15.56 -7.98
N GLY A 211 -5.33 -15.07 -9.19
CA GLY A 211 -6.65 -14.61 -9.61
C GLY A 211 -6.96 -13.19 -9.14
N TYR A 212 -8.22 -12.75 -9.32
CA TYR A 212 -8.71 -11.47 -8.84
C TYR A 212 -9.60 -11.63 -7.60
N GLY A 213 -9.58 -10.62 -6.72
CA GLY A 213 -10.34 -10.62 -5.48
C GLY A 213 -9.61 -9.92 -4.33
N SER A 214 -10.01 -10.25 -3.10
CA SER A 214 -9.40 -9.71 -1.86
C SER A 214 -8.50 -10.73 -1.18
N PHE A 215 -7.33 -10.25 -0.76
CA PHE A 215 -6.25 -11.06 -0.22
C PHE A 215 -5.62 -10.42 1.01
N HIS A 216 -4.99 -11.25 1.83
CA HIS A 216 -4.10 -10.85 2.91
C HIS A 216 -2.66 -11.21 2.54
N GLN A 217 -1.77 -10.22 2.60
CA GLN A 217 -0.34 -10.42 2.59
C GLN A 217 0.16 -10.37 4.03
N CYS A 218 0.51 -11.54 4.58
CA CYS A 218 0.86 -11.74 5.98
C CYS A 218 2.38 -11.81 6.13
N TYR A 219 2.95 -10.95 6.97
CA TYR A 219 4.39 -10.87 7.22
C TYR A 219 4.71 -11.57 8.53
N TYR A 220 5.42 -12.69 8.44
CA TYR A 220 5.91 -13.45 9.59
C TYR A 220 7.40 -13.17 9.78
N LEU A 221 7.79 -12.81 10.99
CA LEU A 221 9.19 -12.70 11.40
C LEU A 221 9.43 -13.68 12.53
N ASP A 222 10.36 -14.61 12.36
CA ASP A 222 10.66 -15.67 13.33
C ASP A 222 9.40 -16.42 13.78
N ASN A 223 8.53 -16.74 12.82
CA ASN A 223 7.22 -17.37 13.00
C ASN A 223 6.16 -16.55 13.75
N LYS A 224 6.42 -15.28 14.09
CA LYS A 224 5.43 -14.37 14.64
C LYS A 224 4.82 -13.50 13.54
N LEU A 225 3.50 -13.41 13.44
CA LEU A 225 2.85 -12.45 12.55
C LEU A 225 3.07 -11.01 13.03
N ILE A 226 3.80 -10.21 12.25
CA ILE A 226 4.15 -8.82 12.59
C ILE A 226 3.40 -7.78 11.75
N ALA A 227 2.85 -8.16 10.60
CA ALA A 227 2.03 -7.25 9.79
C ALA A 227 1.06 -8.01 8.86
N VAL A 228 -0.01 -7.33 8.48
CA VAL A 228 -0.96 -7.78 7.46
C VAL A 228 -1.31 -6.60 6.55
N ALA A 229 -1.07 -6.76 5.24
CA ALA A 229 -1.64 -5.88 4.23
C ALA A 229 -2.93 -6.50 3.68
N VAL A 230 -4.00 -5.72 3.63
CA VAL A 230 -5.27 -6.09 2.97
C VAL A 230 -5.27 -5.49 1.59
N LEU A 231 -5.22 -6.35 0.58
CA LEU A 231 -5.01 -5.98 -0.81
C LEU A 231 -6.17 -6.48 -1.67
N ASP A 232 -6.54 -5.69 -2.66
CA ASP A 232 -7.35 -6.16 -3.79
C ASP A 232 -6.47 -6.34 -5.00
N VAL A 233 -6.51 -7.53 -5.60
CA VAL A 233 -5.90 -7.81 -6.91
C VAL A 233 -7.02 -7.67 -7.93
N LEU A 234 -6.92 -6.65 -8.78
CA LEU A 234 -7.91 -6.30 -9.80
C LEU A 234 -7.27 -6.41 -11.20
N PRO A 235 -8.07 -6.42 -12.29
CA PRO A 235 -7.56 -6.64 -13.64
C PRO A 235 -6.39 -5.73 -14.05
N LYS A 236 -6.35 -4.48 -13.56
CA LYS A 236 -5.30 -3.52 -13.92
C LYS A 236 -4.41 -3.11 -12.75
N CYS A 237 -4.72 -3.53 -11.52
CA CYS A 237 -3.99 -3.03 -10.37
C CYS A 237 -3.97 -3.90 -9.13
N ILE A 238 -2.97 -3.66 -8.29
CA ILE A 238 -3.04 -3.94 -6.85
C ILE A 238 -3.55 -2.68 -6.14
N SER A 239 -4.60 -2.81 -5.33
CA SER A 239 -5.13 -1.72 -4.51
C SER A 239 -4.92 -2.02 -3.03
N SER A 240 -4.14 -1.18 -2.35
CA SER A 240 -3.96 -1.25 -0.89
C SER A 240 -5.18 -0.69 -0.18
N VAL A 241 -5.85 -1.54 0.62
CA VAL A 241 -7.11 -1.22 1.30
C VAL A 241 -6.85 -0.85 2.76
N TYR A 242 -6.07 -1.67 3.44
CA TYR A 242 -5.72 -1.46 4.84
C TYR A 242 -4.36 -2.10 5.16
N PHE A 243 -3.68 -1.57 6.16
CA PHE A 243 -2.43 -2.11 6.65
C PHE A 243 -2.40 -2.03 8.17
N LEU A 244 -2.09 -3.14 8.82
CA LEU A 244 -1.94 -3.25 10.27
C LEU A 244 -0.62 -3.96 10.60
N TYR A 245 -0.01 -3.59 11.71
CA TYR A 245 1.29 -4.13 12.12
C TYR A 245 1.44 -4.13 13.64
N ASP A 246 2.41 -4.90 14.12
CA ASP A 246 2.77 -4.95 15.53
C ASP A 246 3.59 -3.69 15.86
N PRO A 247 3.10 -2.79 16.74
CA PRO A 247 3.78 -1.54 17.09
C PRO A 247 5.21 -1.72 17.60
N ASP A 248 5.56 -2.90 18.14
CA ASP A 248 6.91 -3.19 18.62
C ASP A 248 7.94 -3.13 17.48
N TYR A 249 7.52 -3.30 16.23
CA TYR A 249 8.36 -3.25 15.02
C TYR A 249 8.27 -1.91 14.29
N ASN A 250 7.76 -0.85 14.92
CA ASN A 250 7.61 0.47 14.29
C ASN A 250 8.96 1.05 13.79
N PHE A 251 10.08 0.70 14.43
CA PHE A 251 11.42 1.12 14.03
C PHE A 251 11.80 0.66 12.60
N LEU A 252 11.22 -0.44 12.11
CA LEU A 252 11.42 -0.94 10.75
C LEU A 252 10.63 -0.14 9.70
N GLN A 253 9.69 0.72 10.13
CA GLN A 253 8.76 1.44 9.26
C GLN A 253 8.06 0.50 8.26
N ILE A 254 7.58 -0.65 8.77
CA ILE A 254 7.10 -1.78 7.95
C ILE A 254 5.96 -1.40 6.99
N GLY A 255 5.14 -0.39 7.30
CA GLY A 255 4.13 0.10 6.37
C GLY A 255 4.70 0.74 5.08
N LYS A 256 5.87 1.39 5.17
CA LYS A 256 6.57 1.89 3.97
C LYS A 256 7.29 0.77 3.23
N TYR A 257 7.82 -0.22 3.96
CA TYR A 257 8.39 -1.42 3.36
C TYR A 257 7.32 -2.21 2.58
N SER A 258 6.12 -2.38 3.16
CA SER A 258 4.99 -3.06 2.51
C SER A 258 4.60 -2.39 1.20
N ALA A 259 4.55 -1.05 1.15
CA ALA A 259 4.27 -0.35 -0.09
C ALA A 259 5.31 -0.62 -1.19
N LEU A 260 6.59 -0.80 -0.84
CA LEU A 260 7.62 -1.18 -1.81
C LEU A 260 7.48 -2.65 -2.23
N ARG A 261 7.14 -3.56 -1.30
CA ARG A 261 6.87 -4.96 -1.60
C ARG A 261 5.65 -5.13 -2.50
N GLU A 262 4.60 -4.35 -2.29
CA GLU A 262 3.38 -4.32 -3.11
C GLU A 262 3.66 -3.82 -4.53
N ILE A 263 4.61 -2.90 -4.71
CA ILE A 263 5.09 -2.48 -6.04
C ILE A 263 5.82 -3.63 -6.74
N VAL A 264 6.73 -4.31 -6.04
CA VAL A 264 7.42 -5.49 -6.56
C VAL A 264 6.41 -6.59 -6.90
N MET A 265 5.38 -6.78 -6.06
CA MET A 265 4.32 -7.75 -6.31
C MET A 265 3.55 -7.43 -7.60
N ALA A 266 3.26 -6.16 -7.89
CA ALA A 266 2.62 -5.78 -9.15
C ALA A 266 3.51 -6.10 -10.35
N GLN A 267 4.83 -5.87 -10.25
CA GLN A 267 5.81 -6.25 -11.29
C GLN A 267 5.87 -7.78 -11.48
N GLU A 268 5.90 -8.54 -10.38
CA GLU A 268 5.90 -10.01 -10.41
C GLU A 268 4.64 -10.56 -11.08
N LEU A 269 3.46 -10.04 -10.74
CA LEU A 269 2.19 -10.44 -11.36
C LEU A 269 2.09 -10.06 -12.83
N TYR A 270 2.58 -8.87 -13.20
CA TYR A 270 2.70 -8.44 -14.59
C TYR A 270 3.53 -9.44 -15.39
N ASN A 271 4.72 -9.76 -14.88
CA ASN A 271 5.66 -10.70 -15.51
C ASN A 271 5.13 -12.14 -15.53
N ALA A 272 4.31 -12.53 -14.56
CA ALA A 272 3.65 -13.83 -14.50
C ALA A 272 2.51 -14.00 -15.52
N GLY A 273 2.12 -12.93 -16.24
CA GLY A 273 1.16 -12.98 -17.33
C GLY A 273 -0.06 -12.07 -17.18
N LEU A 274 -0.19 -11.32 -16.07
CA LEU A 274 -1.25 -10.32 -15.90
C LEU A 274 -0.81 -8.97 -16.47
N GLN A 275 -0.56 -8.89 -17.78
CA GLN A 275 0.07 -7.73 -18.41
C GLN A 275 -0.73 -6.41 -18.26
N ASP A 276 -2.05 -6.46 -18.06
CA ASP A 276 -2.82 -5.25 -17.75
C ASP A 276 -2.59 -4.74 -16.32
N LEU A 277 -2.13 -5.60 -15.41
CA LEU A 277 -1.87 -5.31 -14.00
C LEU A 277 -0.49 -4.70 -13.81
N HIS A 278 -0.39 -3.38 -13.98
CA HIS A 278 0.84 -2.63 -13.73
C HIS A 278 0.62 -1.44 -12.78
N TRP A 279 -0.63 -1.13 -12.41
CA TRP A 279 -0.90 -0.04 -11.48
C TRP A 279 -0.84 -0.51 -10.03
N TYR A 280 -0.27 0.33 -9.17
CA TYR A 280 -0.37 0.21 -7.72
C TYR A 280 -1.13 1.41 -7.16
N TYR A 281 -2.30 1.13 -6.57
CA TYR A 281 -3.16 2.13 -5.94
C TYR A 281 -2.89 2.19 -4.44
N MET A 282 -2.35 3.32 -3.98
CA MET A 282 -2.03 3.53 -2.56
C MET A 282 -3.21 4.09 -1.75
N GLY A 283 -4.44 4.00 -2.28
CA GLY A 283 -5.63 4.59 -1.67
C GLY A 283 -5.79 6.09 -1.95
N TYR A 284 -6.19 6.86 -0.94
CA TYR A 284 -6.29 8.32 -1.02
C TYR A 284 -4.99 9.02 -0.61
N TYR A 285 -4.83 10.26 -1.03
CA TYR A 285 -3.78 11.21 -0.68
C TYR A 285 -4.43 12.54 -0.28
N ILE A 286 -4.06 13.03 0.90
CA ILE A 286 -4.49 14.34 1.42
C ILE A 286 -3.22 15.15 1.65
N HIS A 287 -3.04 16.21 0.87
CA HIS A 287 -1.80 16.99 0.88
C HIS A 287 -1.47 17.59 2.26
N THR A 288 -2.50 18.08 2.94
CA THR A 288 -2.38 18.72 4.26
C THR A 288 -2.19 17.72 5.40
N CYS A 289 -2.42 16.42 5.17
CA CYS A 289 -2.32 15.40 6.21
C CYS A 289 -0.90 14.82 6.29
N GLN A 290 -0.20 15.06 7.41
CA GLN A 290 1.17 14.58 7.62
C GLN A 290 1.30 13.05 7.49
N LYS A 291 0.31 12.29 7.97
CA LYS A 291 0.27 10.82 7.88
C LYS A 291 0.21 10.31 6.43
N MET A 292 -0.21 11.15 5.47
CA MET A 292 -0.39 10.75 4.07
C MET A 292 0.68 11.34 3.12
N LYS A 293 1.52 12.27 3.61
CA LYS A 293 2.56 12.91 2.79
C LYS A 293 3.54 11.92 2.15
N TYR A 294 3.81 10.79 2.82
CA TYR A 294 4.76 9.80 2.33
C TYR A 294 4.36 9.20 0.97
N LYS A 295 3.05 9.10 0.65
CA LYS A 295 2.58 8.51 -0.61
C LYS A 295 3.07 9.31 -1.83
N GLY A 296 3.17 10.63 -1.70
CA GLY A 296 3.72 11.49 -2.74
C GLY A 296 5.24 11.37 -2.95
N GLN A 297 5.93 10.56 -2.13
CA GLN A 297 7.37 10.27 -2.30
C GLN A 297 7.60 9.08 -3.25
N TYR A 298 6.56 8.33 -3.60
CA TYR A 298 6.63 7.23 -4.55
C TYR A 298 6.43 7.80 -5.96
N LYS A 299 7.49 7.74 -6.76
CA LYS A 299 7.57 8.44 -8.04
C LYS A 299 7.97 7.48 -9.17
N PRO A 300 7.51 7.73 -10.40
CA PRO A 300 6.42 8.63 -10.75
C PRO A 300 5.09 8.18 -10.10
N SER A 301 4.21 9.11 -9.77
CA SER A 301 2.84 8.82 -9.32
C SER A 301 1.87 9.76 -10.02
N ASP A 302 0.58 9.41 -10.00
CA ASP A 302 -0.51 10.18 -10.58
C ASP A 302 -1.57 10.46 -9.51
N LEU A 303 -2.19 11.64 -9.59
CA LEU A 303 -3.41 11.96 -8.85
C LEU A 303 -4.62 11.99 -9.78
N LEU A 304 -5.74 11.44 -9.34
CA LEU A 304 -7.01 11.55 -10.04
C LEU A 304 -7.58 12.97 -9.86
N ASP A 305 -7.81 13.67 -10.97
CA ASP A 305 -8.57 14.90 -10.99
C ASP A 305 -10.06 14.60 -10.72
N PRO A 306 -10.66 15.21 -9.68
CA PRO A 306 -12.04 14.90 -9.29
C PRO A 306 -13.10 15.49 -10.23
N VAL A 307 -12.74 16.39 -11.14
CA VAL A 307 -13.63 17.06 -12.09
C VAL A 307 -13.65 16.31 -13.43
N CYS A 308 -12.49 16.17 -14.09
CA CYS A 308 -12.42 15.51 -15.39
C CYS A 308 -12.29 13.98 -15.29
N ILE A 309 -12.01 13.43 -14.10
CA ILE A 309 -11.83 11.98 -13.88
C ILE A 309 -10.65 11.43 -14.71
N GLU A 310 -9.58 12.23 -14.80
CA GLU A 310 -8.33 11.86 -15.46
C GLU A 310 -7.18 11.81 -14.46
N PHE A 311 -6.22 10.91 -14.69
CA PHE A 311 -5.00 10.82 -13.89
C PHE A 311 -3.95 11.80 -14.40
N ILE A 312 -3.47 12.67 -13.51
CA ILE A 312 -2.49 13.72 -13.82
C ILE A 312 -1.19 13.44 -13.08
N PHE A 313 -0.07 13.55 -13.79
CA PHE A 313 1.27 13.29 -13.29
C PHE A 313 1.64 14.14 -12.06
N TYR A 314 1.91 13.46 -10.95
CA TYR A 314 2.33 14.02 -9.67
C TYR A 314 3.85 14.20 -9.61
N CYS A 315 4.38 15.12 -10.41
CA CYS A 315 5.73 15.65 -10.17
C CYS A 315 5.89 17.13 -10.53
N PHE A 316 4.89 17.74 -11.18
CA PHE A 316 5.00 19.11 -11.71
C PHE A 316 4.36 20.19 -10.85
N ILE A 317 3.75 19.85 -9.71
CA ILE A 317 2.79 20.75 -9.12
C ILE A 317 3.10 21.06 -7.67
N ASN A 318 3.80 22.19 -7.50
CA ASN A 318 3.57 23.09 -6.37
C ASN A 318 2.05 23.29 -6.28
N ILE A 319 1.35 22.72 -5.29
CA ILE A 319 -0.11 22.49 -5.32
C ILE A 319 -0.98 23.70 -5.69
N LYS A 320 -0.44 24.92 -5.55
CA LYS A 320 -1.00 26.12 -6.17
C LYS A 320 -1.35 25.94 -7.66
N ILE A 321 -0.54 25.28 -8.48
CA ILE A 321 -0.80 25.09 -9.92
C ILE A 321 -1.90 24.04 -10.19
N PHE A 322 -2.11 23.06 -9.29
CA PHE A 322 -3.15 22.02 -9.44
C PHE A 322 -4.50 22.66 -9.13
N TYR A 323 -4.54 23.49 -8.07
CA TYR A 323 -5.67 24.38 -7.82
C TYR A 323 -5.89 25.35 -8.99
N ILE A 324 -4.84 25.96 -9.56
CA ILE A 324 -4.97 26.85 -10.72
C ILE A 324 -5.52 26.12 -11.95
N LYS A 325 -5.07 24.90 -12.31
CA LYS A 325 -5.67 24.16 -13.44
C LYS A 325 -7.13 23.76 -13.19
N ILE A 326 -7.48 23.41 -11.95
CA ILE A 326 -8.88 23.14 -11.56
C ILE A 326 -9.73 24.42 -11.59
N ILE A 327 -9.17 25.58 -11.25
CA ILE A 327 -9.87 26.88 -11.22
C ILE A 327 -9.95 27.52 -12.63
N PHE A 328 -8.91 27.43 -13.46
CA PHE A 328 -8.84 28.07 -14.78
C PHE A 328 -9.46 27.26 -15.92
N ASN A 329 -9.82 25.98 -15.71
CA ASN A 329 -10.77 25.30 -16.60
C ASN A 329 -12.23 25.78 -16.38
N PHE A 330 -12.43 26.79 -15.53
CA PHE A 330 -13.68 27.55 -15.37
C PHE A 330 -13.48 29.03 -15.73
N SER A 331 -12.95 29.31 -16.92
CA SER A 331 -13.05 30.64 -17.54
C SER A 331 -13.45 30.52 -18.99
#